data_AF-A0A3A8LPG6-F1
#
_entry.id   AF-A0A3A8LPG6-F1
#
_cell.length_a   1.000
_cell.length_b   1.000
_cell.length_c   1.000
_cell.angle_alpha   90.00
_cell.angle_beta   90.00
_cell.angle_gamma   90.00
#
_symmetry.space_group_name_H-M   'P 1'
#
loop_
_entity.id
_entity.type
_entity.pdbx_description
1 polymer ?
#
loop_
_entity_poly.entity_id
_entity_poly.type
_entity_poly.pdbx_seq_one_letter_code
_entity_poly.pdbx_strand_id
1 'polypeptide(L)' 'MVLELSQQQFHLLHACLAESIDSLHDEVLHTDYRDLRGELRERLDRLQTLQRQVEAQMPREQPAL' A
#
# COMPACT_ATOMS: atom_id res chain seq x y z
N MET A 1 13.58 -18.20 -7.97
CA MET A 1 13.86 -16.96 -8.72
C MET A 1 13.38 -15.82 -7.84
N VAL A 2 14.28 -14.96 -7.37
CA VAL A 2 13.92 -13.74 -6.63
C VAL A 2 13.72 -12.65 -7.69
N LEU A 3 12.51 -12.10 -7.78
CA LEU A 3 12.23 -10.96 -8.64
C LEU A 3 12.81 -9.73 -7.94
N GLU A 4 13.96 -9.25 -8.40
CA GLU A 4 14.47 -7.95 -7.99
C GLU A 4 13.72 -6.87 -8.77
N LEU A 5 12.94 -6.06 -8.06
CA LEU A 5 12.27 -4.90 -8.65
C LEU A 5 13.31 -3.79 -8.83
N SER A 6 13.29 -3.12 -9.98
CA SER A 6 14.05 -1.89 -10.17
C SER A 6 13.52 -0.78 -9.25
N GLN A 7 14.32 0.26 -8.99
CA GLN A 7 13.85 1.44 -8.22
C GLN A 7 12.56 2.02 -8.80
N GLN A 8 12.47 2.18 -10.13
CA GLN A 8 11.27 2.67 -10.78
C GLN A 8 10.05 1.78 -10.53
N GLN A 9 10.24 0.45 -10.51
CA GLN A 9 9.18 -0.49 -10.19
C GLN A 9 8.77 -0.42 -8.71
N PHE A 10 9.71 -0.16 -7.80
CA PHE A 10 9.42 0.11 -6.39
C PHE A 10 8.62 1.41 -6.20
N HIS A 11 9.00 2.49 -6.87
CA HIS A 11 8.25 3.74 -6.83
C HIS A 11 6.84 3.59 -7.42
N LEU A 12 6.70 2.90 -8.55
CA LEU A 12 5.40 2.61 -9.13
C LEU A 12 4.54 1.76 -8.19
N LEU A 13 5.12 0.72 -7.59
CA LEU A 13 4.44 -0.13 -6.63
C LEU A 13 3.97 0.67 -5.39
N HIS A 14 4.83 1.55 -4.86
CA HIS A 14 4.48 2.42 -3.74
C HIS A 14 3.34 3.37 -4.09
N ALA A 15 3.40 4.01 -5.25
CA ALA A 15 2.34 4.92 -5.72
C ALA A 15 1.01 4.18 -5.93
N CYS A 16 1.03 3.02 -6.57
CA CYS A 16 -0.17 2.20 -6.77
C CYS A 16 -0.77 1.71 -5.45
N LEU A 17 0.07 1.36 -4.46
CA LEU A 17 -0.39 0.96 -3.13
C LEU A 17 -1.02 2.13 -2.39
N ALA A 18 -0.42 3.33 -2.46
CA ALA A 18 -0.98 4.52 -1.84
C ALA A 18 -2.37 4.86 -2.42
N GLU A 19 -2.52 4.88 -3.75
CA GLU A 19 -3.81 5.14 -4.41
C GLU A 19 -4.87 4.10 -4.05
N SER A 20 -4.48 2.82 -3.99
CA SER A 20 -5.39 1.74 -3.60
C SER A 20 -5.82 1.83 -2.14
N ILE A 21 -4.91 2.24 -1.24
CA ILE A 21 -5.19 2.45 0.19
C ILE A 21 -6.16 3.61 0.37
N ASP A 22 -5.93 4.73 -0.31
CA ASP A 22 -6.80 5.91 -0.23
C ASP A 22 -8.21 5.58 -0.75
N SER A 23 -8.30 4.92 -1.90
CA SER A 23 -9.58 4.51 -2.49
C SER A 23 -10.35 3.54 -1.57
N LEU A 24 -9.66 2.56 -0.99
CA LEU A 24 -10.27 1.58 -0.09
C LEU A 24 -10.64 2.20 1.26
N HIS A 25 -9.87 3.17 1.75
CA HIS A 25 -10.19 3.90 2.96
C HIS A 25 -11.50 4.69 2.78
N ASP A 26 -11.67 5.36 1.64
CA ASP A 26 -12.94 6.00 1.30
C ASP A 26 -14.08 4.98 1.23
N GLU A 27 -13.88 3.82 0.61
CA GLU A 27 -14.91 2.77 0.56
C GLU A 27 -15.32 2.27 1.96
N VAL A 28 -14.36 2.09 2.88
CA VAL A 28 -14.62 1.73 4.28
C VAL A 28 -15.47 2.78 4.98
N LEU A 29 -15.17 4.07 4.76
CA LEU A 29 -15.89 5.19 5.38
C LEU A 29 -17.34 5.28 4.93
N HIS A 30 -17.61 4.99 3.65
CA HIS A 30 -18.94 5.10 3.05
C HIS A 30 -19.75 3.79 3.11
N THR A 31 -19.20 2.71 3.69
CA THR A 31 -19.90 1.43 3.82
C THR A 31 -20.66 1.33 5.15
N ASP A 32 -21.98 1.33 5.05
CA ASP A 32 -22.87 1.21 6.21
C ASP A 32 -23.04 -0.24 6.70
N TYR A 33 -22.93 -1.21 5.78
CA TYR A 33 -23.11 -2.62 6.11
C TYR A 33 -21.92 -3.15 6.91
N ARG A 34 -22.18 -3.54 8.17
CA ARG A 34 -21.13 -3.86 9.16
C ARG A 34 -20.18 -4.96 8.71
N ASP A 35 -20.68 -6.04 8.13
CA ASP A 35 -19.84 -7.18 7.77
C ASP A 35 -18.94 -6.82 6.58
N LEU A 36 -19.49 -6.17 5.55
CA LEU A 36 -18.72 -5.67 4.41
C LEU A 36 -17.68 -4.65 4.86
N ARG A 37 -18.03 -3.72 5.76
CA ARG A 37 -17.06 -2.78 6.33
C ARG A 37 -15.95 -3.51 7.10
N GLY A 38 -16.25 -4.62 7.75
CA GLY A 38 -15.27 -5.51 8.37
C GLY A 38 -14.29 -6.08 7.36
N GLU A 39 -14.80 -6.68 6.28
CA GLU A 39 -13.98 -7.23 5.20
C GLU A 39 -13.10 -6.18 4.52
N LEU A 40 -13.65 -4.99 4.26
CA LEU A 40 -12.90 -3.88 3.66
C LEU A 40 -11.78 -3.38 4.59
N ARG A 41 -12.04 -3.33 5.91
CA ARG A 41 -11.01 -3.00 6.91
C ARG A 41 -9.87 -4.02 6.94
N GLU A 42 -10.18 -5.31 6.87
CA GLU A 42 -9.14 -6.35 6.80
C GLU A 42 -8.28 -6.22 5.54
N ARG A 43 -8.91 -5.90 4.40
CA ARG A 43 -8.16 -5.63 3.15
C ARG A 43 -7.28 -4.40 3.28
N LEU A 44 -7.80 -3.33 3.91
CA LEU A 44 -7.05 -2.10 4.14
C LEU A 44 -5.82 -2.34 5.02
N ASP A 45 -5.95 -3.10 6.11
CA ASP A 45 -4.83 -3.44 7.00
C ASP A 45 -3.75 -4.27 6.28
N ARG A 46 -4.16 -5.20 5.40
CA ARG A 46 -3.22 -5.95 4.55
C ARG A 46 -2.45 -5.03 3.59
N LEU A 47 -3.14 -4.09 2.95
CA LEU A 47 -2.49 -3.13 2.05
C LEU A 47 -1.53 -2.20 2.80
N GLN A 48 -1.91 -1.68 3.97
CA GLN A 48 -1.03 -0.86 4.81
C GLN A 48 0.19 -1.64 5.30
N THR A 49 0.02 -2.92 5.60
CA THR A 49 1.13 -3.81 5.95
C THR A 49 2.07 -4.01 4.76
N LEU A 50 1.53 -4.19 3.56
CA LEU A 50 2.32 -4.30 2.34
C LEU A 50 3.05 -3.00 2.01
N GLN A 51 2.40 -1.84 2.16
CA GLN A 51 3.04 -0.53 1.98
C GLN A 51 4.25 -0.36 2.88
N ARG A 52 4.13 -0.70 4.17
CA ARG A 52 5.27 -0.66 5.12
C ARG A 52 6.41 -1.58 4.71
N GLN A 53 6.10 -2.76 4.15
CA GLN A 53 7.13 -3.68 3.66
C GLN A 53 7.84 -3.13 2.41
N VAL A 54 7.08 -2.50 1.51
CA VAL A 54 7.63 -1.83 0.32
C VAL A 54 8.52 -0.67 0.74
N GLU A 55 8.06 0.20 1.64
CA GLU A 55 8.85 1.32 2.18
C GLU A 55 10.14 0.87 2.87
N ALA A 56 10.11 -0.28 3.57
CA ALA A 56 11.30 -0.85 4.20
C ALA A 56 12.32 -1.39 3.18
N GLN A 57 11.87 -1.78 1.99
CA GLN A 57 12.72 -2.29 0.91
C GLN A 57 13.11 -1.23 -0.12
N MET A 58 12.41 -0.09 -0.15
CA MET A 58 12.76 1.01 -1.03
C MET A 58 14.15 1.52 -0.68
N PRO A 59 15.06 1.61 -1.67
CA PRO A 59 16.35 2.26 -1.46
C PRO A 59 16.07 3.68 -0.99
N ARG A 60 16.47 4.01 0.24
CA ARG A 60 16.50 5.41 0.68
C ARG A 60 17.43 6.12 -0.28
N GLU A 61 16.89 6.99 -1.13
CA GLU A 61 17.67 8.06 -1.73
C GLU A 61 18.23 8.84 -0.54
N GLN A 62 19.44 8.50 -0.10
CA GLN A 62 20.20 9.39 0.74
C GLN A 62 20.39 10.64 -0.12
N PRO A 63 19.90 11.81 0.32
CA PRO A 63 20.29 13.05 -0.33
C PRO A 63 21.82 13.08 -0.25
N ALA A 64 22.48 13.03 -1.41
CA ALA A 64 23.89 13.33 -1.49
C ALA A 64 24.06 14.74 -0.93
N LEU A 65 24.88 14.83 0.12
CA LEU A 65 25.28 16.06 0.82
C LEU A 65 25.61 17.21 -0.14
#